data_AF-A0A0P4WK10-F1
#
_entry.id   AF-A0A0P4WK10-F1
#
_cell.length_a   1.000
_cell.length_b   1.000
_cell.length_c   1.000
_cell.angle_alpha   90.00
_cell.angle_beta   90.00
_cell.angle_gamma   90.00
#
_symmetry.space_group_name_H-M   'P 1'
#
loop_
_entity.id
_entity.type
_entity.pdbx_description
1 polymer ?
#
loop_
_entity_poly.entity_id
_entity_poly.type
_entity_poly.pdbx_seq_one_letter_code
_entity_poly.pdbx_strand_id
1 'polypeptide(L)'
;MEDDFDPYSLPPEVTTQPHALIGMLGLDISNKATHKAVWEAFALNRRTDRTPLHFCHLNNDFQMPPMKQKRQSYEWYIPKGILKSNWIPKYLYHVPALVVLFYDLDWNDSSWTEKKNEVAGQVQSLKTVLGGRNSRVALVLIQSGISVPGEDTGAAEKAATLCTACDLPAKHLFVLPHSDVHLLGYTVRLENALSEIAWNFYQGEAKGVRAHRDFLNKTNHTLLFVRHQFKLGFLNEMRNDAQAAIKHYAQCYHHLLELRSTDTNLHEIRIVAAIVNYKICRLDFTLNLPRDAIAQFRRHIDLFRQRTGPKELIFEHYAWLSRQYQIFGDVFEEAVRTGLPAVQTQHPGFYYQQAAQYAVLRRKTALQVCKEVAAPVSDLLDGWSKLEFYGQRPWRPGKHSLEPPEQQREMEGIKEVQYHEVKEVNHSDFIIPLFSSAISQFKKYRCPRIKRHLMVQMAEEYHQANDSSKALTSVIFISLVWFLHSL
;
A
#
# COMPACT_ATOMS: atom_id res chain seq x y z
N MET A 1 19.90 -2.65 2.67
CA MET A 1 19.02 -3.65 2.05
C MET A 1 19.29 -3.52 0.57
N GLU A 2 20.01 -4.48 0.01
CA GLU A 2 20.03 -4.64 -1.45
C GLU A 2 18.58 -4.80 -1.89
N ASP A 3 18.15 -4.03 -2.89
CA ASP A 3 16.82 -4.18 -3.49
C ASP A 3 16.82 -5.53 -4.21
N ASP A 4 16.36 -6.60 -3.54
CA ASP A 4 16.17 -7.89 -4.19
C ASP A 4 15.23 -7.70 -5.39
N PHE A 5 15.68 -8.11 -6.57
CA PHE A 5 14.92 -8.02 -7.80
C PHE A 5 13.74 -9.00 -7.77
N ASP A 6 12.57 -8.55 -7.30
CA ASP A 6 11.29 -9.28 -7.38
C ASP A 6 10.26 -8.49 -8.20
N PRO A 7 10.25 -8.65 -9.54
CA PRO A 7 9.36 -7.90 -10.43
C PRO A 7 7.90 -8.35 -10.36
N TYR A 8 7.57 -9.39 -9.59
CA TYR A 8 6.21 -9.95 -9.48
C TYR A 8 5.55 -9.61 -8.14
N SER A 9 6.32 -9.15 -7.15
CA SER A 9 5.83 -8.70 -5.86
C SER A 9 4.94 -7.46 -5.95
N LEU A 10 4.12 -7.26 -4.92
CA LEU A 10 3.48 -5.97 -4.70
C LEU A 10 4.48 -5.03 -4.02
N PRO A 11 4.64 -3.80 -4.52
CA PRO A 11 5.46 -2.79 -3.87
C PRO A 11 5.02 -2.54 -2.42
N PRO A 12 5.94 -2.29 -1.47
CA PRO A 12 5.61 -2.09 -0.06
C PRO A 12 4.54 -1.01 0.18
N GLU A 13 4.61 0.09 -0.57
CA GLU A 13 3.66 1.19 -0.50
C GLU A 13 2.23 0.80 -0.94
N VAL A 14 2.07 -0.23 -1.79
CA VAL A 14 0.76 -0.75 -2.19
C VAL A 14 0.13 -1.55 -1.07
N THR A 15 0.94 -2.35 -0.38
CA THR A 15 0.49 -3.22 0.73
C THR A 15 0.25 -2.44 2.02
N THR A 16 0.92 -1.31 2.21
CA THR A 16 0.69 -0.40 3.33
C THR A 16 -0.80 0.02 3.40
N GLN A 17 -1.38 -0.01 4.59
CA GLN A 17 -2.76 0.42 4.81
C GLN A 17 -2.85 1.94 4.66
N PRO A 18 -3.69 2.47 3.75
CA PRO A 18 -3.79 3.91 3.57
C PRO A 18 -4.60 4.54 4.71
N HIS A 19 -3.95 5.36 5.52
CA HIS A 19 -4.57 6.16 6.58
C HIS A 19 -4.30 7.63 6.35
N ALA A 20 -5.21 8.51 6.78
CA ALA A 20 -5.03 9.94 6.65
C ALA A 20 -3.73 10.39 7.36
N LEU A 21 -2.86 11.07 6.61
CA LEU A 21 -1.56 11.54 7.09
C LEU A 21 -1.71 12.91 7.76
N ILE A 22 -1.35 12.98 9.04
CA ILE A 22 -1.37 14.20 9.85
C ILE A 22 0.04 14.50 10.34
N GLY A 23 0.55 15.68 10.01
CA GLY A 23 1.83 16.16 10.52
C GLY A 23 1.66 16.90 11.84
N MET A 24 2.47 16.60 12.84
CA MET A 24 2.48 17.25 14.15
C MET A 24 3.74 18.09 14.29
N LEU A 25 3.58 19.40 14.54
CA LEU A 25 4.66 20.36 14.72
C LEU A 25 4.54 21.06 16.08
N GLY A 26 5.64 21.59 16.62
CA GLY A 26 5.65 22.34 17.88
C GLY A 26 5.81 21.49 19.14
N LEU A 27 5.86 20.17 19.01
CA LEU A 27 6.16 19.24 20.11
C LEU A 27 7.67 19.01 20.26
N ASP A 28 8.26 19.60 21.28
CA ASP A 28 9.60 19.24 21.79
C ASP A 28 9.57 17.93 22.61
N ILE A 29 9.62 16.80 21.90
CA ILE A 29 9.59 15.45 22.48
C ILE A 29 10.86 15.13 23.29
N SER A 30 11.97 15.82 23.01
CA SER A 30 13.27 15.52 23.63
C SER A 30 13.40 16.15 25.02
N ASN A 31 12.94 17.39 25.18
CA ASN A 31 13.16 18.14 26.42
C ASN A 31 11.90 18.30 27.29
N LYS A 32 10.69 18.17 26.72
CA LYS A 32 9.44 18.34 27.49
C LYS A 32 8.67 17.02 27.63
N ALA A 33 8.53 16.56 28.87
CA ALA A 33 7.77 15.35 29.20
C ALA A 33 6.30 15.43 28.78
N THR A 34 5.69 16.62 28.91
CA THR A 34 4.29 16.88 28.50
C THR A 34 4.11 16.65 27.00
N HIS A 35 5.02 17.20 26.18
CA HIS A 35 5.01 17.03 24.72
C HIS A 35 5.24 15.58 24.30
N LYS A 36 6.16 14.90 24.98
CA LYS A 36 6.38 13.47 24.78
C LYS A 36 5.11 12.67 25.07
N ALA A 37 4.43 12.93 26.20
CA ALA A 37 3.18 12.25 26.54
C ALA A 37 2.08 12.52 25.50
N VAL A 38 1.96 13.76 24.99
CA VAL A 38 1.01 14.10 23.91
C VAL A 38 1.34 13.31 22.64
N TRP A 39 2.60 13.30 22.20
CA TRP A 39 3.03 12.53 21.03
C TRP A 39 2.74 11.04 21.19
N GLU A 40 3.10 10.45 22.33
CA GLU A 40 2.87 9.03 22.60
C GLU A 40 1.39 8.67 22.64
N ALA A 41 0.53 9.56 23.14
CA ALA A 41 -0.92 9.37 23.15
C ALA A 41 -1.53 9.28 21.73
N PHE A 42 -0.99 10.06 20.77
CA PHE A 42 -1.41 10.04 19.37
C PHE A 42 -0.75 8.91 18.56
N ALA A 43 0.57 8.71 18.70
CA ALA A 43 1.35 7.89 17.78
C ALA A 43 1.56 6.45 18.27
N LEU A 44 1.77 6.22 19.57
CA LEU A 44 2.17 4.91 20.10
C LEU A 44 1.02 4.18 20.81
N ASN A 45 0.24 4.88 21.64
CA ASN A 45 -0.82 4.31 22.48
C ASN A 45 -2.16 4.21 21.74
N ARG A 46 -2.13 3.73 20.48
CA ARG A 46 -3.32 3.59 19.64
C ARG A 46 -3.95 2.20 19.82
N ARG A 47 -5.21 2.18 20.25
CA ARG A 47 -6.04 0.96 20.25
C ARG A 47 -6.71 0.78 18.88
N THR A 48 -7.06 -0.46 18.53
CA THR A 48 -7.62 -0.83 17.21
C THR A 48 -9.04 -0.29 16.95
N ASP A 49 -9.75 0.15 17.98
CA ASP A 49 -11.07 0.76 17.91
C ASP A 49 -11.04 2.25 17.55
N ARG A 50 -9.84 2.87 17.54
CA ARG A 50 -9.69 4.28 17.21
C ARG A 50 -9.75 4.53 15.70
N THR A 51 -10.13 5.76 15.35
CA THR A 51 -10.11 6.25 13.97
C THR A 51 -8.73 6.02 13.34
N PRO A 52 -8.65 5.34 12.18
CA PRO A 52 -7.37 4.96 11.59
C PRO A 52 -6.67 6.18 10.96
N LEU A 53 -5.66 6.70 11.65
CA LEU A 53 -4.87 7.89 11.28
C LEU A 53 -3.38 7.58 11.40
N HIS A 54 -2.59 8.20 10.53
CA HIS A 54 -1.14 8.13 10.59
C HIS A 54 -0.57 9.49 10.99
N PHE A 55 0.08 9.55 12.15
CA PHE A 55 0.71 10.76 12.66
C PHE A 55 2.20 10.72 12.39
N CYS A 56 2.76 11.81 11.84
CA CYS A 56 4.20 11.99 11.71
C CYS A 56 4.65 13.23 12.48
N HIS A 57 5.74 13.10 13.23
CA HIS A 57 6.38 14.24 13.86
C HIS A 57 7.17 15.02 12.81
N LEU A 58 6.87 16.30 12.68
CA LEU A 58 7.52 17.20 11.74
C LEU A 58 8.56 18.05 12.48
N ASN A 59 9.69 18.28 11.82
CA ASN A 59 10.69 19.24 12.27
C ASN A 59 10.42 20.64 11.68
N ASN A 60 11.15 21.63 12.18
CA ASN A 60 11.04 23.01 11.68
C ASN A 60 11.54 23.16 10.23
N ASP A 61 12.35 22.21 9.75
CA ASP A 61 12.83 22.16 8.36
C ASP A 61 11.85 21.46 7.41
N PHE A 62 10.62 21.19 7.85
CA PHE A 62 9.62 20.53 7.04
C PHE A 62 9.38 21.29 5.74
N GLN A 63 9.58 20.60 4.61
CA GLN A 63 9.29 21.11 3.28
C GLN A 63 8.30 20.21 2.55
N MET A 64 7.37 20.85 1.86
CA MET A 64 6.47 20.16 0.95
C MET A 64 7.21 19.83 -0.36
N PRO A 65 6.99 18.64 -0.95
CA PRO A 65 7.49 18.33 -2.29
C PRO A 65 7.05 19.41 -3.30
N PRO A 66 7.77 19.69 -4.39
CA PRO A 66 7.36 20.71 -5.35
C PRO A 66 6.00 20.40 -5.98
N MET A 67 5.14 21.42 -6.13
CA MET A 67 3.84 21.27 -6.78
C MET A 67 4.02 21.21 -8.30
N LYS A 68 3.54 20.12 -8.92
CA LYS A 68 3.48 20.06 -10.39
C LYS A 68 2.43 21.04 -10.90
N GLN A 69 2.77 21.78 -11.96
CA GLN A 69 1.82 22.65 -12.64
C GLN A 69 0.59 21.85 -13.09
N LYS A 70 -0.60 22.38 -12.80
CA LYS A 70 -1.86 21.76 -13.22
C LYS A 70 -1.96 21.84 -14.75
N ARG A 71 -2.12 20.70 -15.41
CA ARG A 71 -2.35 20.65 -16.86
C ARG A 71 -3.76 21.17 -17.16
N GLN A 72 -3.85 22.13 -18.08
CA GLN A 72 -5.12 22.71 -18.52
C GLN A 72 -5.73 21.99 -19.72
N SER A 73 -4.93 21.22 -20.48
CA SER A 73 -5.39 20.41 -21.61
C SER A 73 -4.64 19.07 -21.68
N TYR A 74 -5.31 18.06 -22.25
CA TYR A 74 -4.76 16.73 -22.56
C TYR A 74 -4.69 16.45 -24.06
N GLU A 75 -5.06 17.41 -24.93
CA GLU A 75 -5.19 17.18 -26.38
C GLU A 75 -3.96 16.54 -27.04
N TRP A 76 -2.76 16.99 -26.66
CA TRP A 76 -1.47 16.48 -27.18
C TRP A 76 -0.75 15.57 -26.18
N TYR A 77 -1.42 15.12 -25.12
CA TYR A 77 -0.79 14.36 -24.06
C TYR A 77 -0.86 12.86 -24.30
N ILE A 78 0.30 12.26 -24.55
CA ILE A 78 0.44 10.81 -24.67
C ILE A 78 0.87 10.23 -23.30
N PRO A 79 0.05 9.40 -22.64
CA PRO A 79 0.43 8.80 -21.37
C PRO A 79 1.57 7.79 -21.55
N LYS A 80 2.66 7.97 -20.79
CA LYS A 80 3.85 7.12 -20.81
C LYS A 80 3.75 5.84 -19.96
N GLY A 81 2.61 5.55 -19.34
CA GLY A 81 2.48 4.48 -18.34
C GLY A 81 1.07 4.39 -17.80
N ILE A 82 0.75 3.35 -17.04
CA ILE A 82 -0.55 3.17 -16.41
C ILE A 82 -0.55 3.88 -15.05
N LEU A 83 0.18 3.37 -14.06
CA LEU A 83 0.22 3.91 -12.68
C LEU A 83 1.63 4.39 -12.31
N LYS A 84 1.75 5.62 -11.81
CA LYS A 84 3.02 6.19 -11.37
C LYS A 84 3.42 5.65 -9.99
N SER A 85 4.66 5.20 -9.85
CA SER A 85 5.21 4.63 -8.61
C SER A 85 5.26 5.64 -7.46
N ASN A 86 5.64 6.87 -7.74
CA ASN A 86 5.73 7.93 -6.73
C ASN A 86 4.38 8.50 -6.26
N TRP A 87 3.24 8.09 -6.83
CA TRP A 87 1.96 8.71 -6.49
C TRP A 87 1.37 8.20 -5.17
N ILE A 88 1.54 6.91 -4.86
CA ILE A 88 1.08 6.34 -3.58
C ILE A 88 1.95 6.88 -2.42
N PRO A 89 3.30 6.81 -2.46
CA PRO A 89 4.16 7.34 -1.40
C PRO A 89 3.94 8.82 -1.11
N LYS A 90 3.57 9.61 -2.14
CA LYS A 90 3.21 11.02 -1.99
C LYS A 90 2.18 11.24 -0.88
N TYR A 91 1.11 10.45 -0.84
CA TYR A 91 0.02 10.63 0.15
C TYR A 91 0.21 9.79 1.42
N LEU A 92 1.02 8.74 1.36
CA LEU A 92 1.36 7.94 2.54
C LEU A 92 2.39 8.66 3.45
N TYR A 93 3.38 9.34 2.86
CA TYR A 93 4.56 9.78 3.62
C TYR A 93 4.93 11.25 3.44
N HIS A 94 4.63 11.88 2.30
CA HIS A 94 5.23 13.18 1.96
C HIS A 94 4.29 14.38 2.04
N VAL A 95 2.99 14.19 1.81
CA VAL A 95 2.01 15.28 1.75
C VAL A 95 0.95 15.08 2.82
N PRO A 96 1.14 15.65 4.03
CA PRO A 96 0.13 15.59 5.06
C PRO A 96 -1.14 16.32 4.61
N ALA A 97 -2.29 15.71 4.91
CA ALA A 97 -3.60 16.30 4.68
C ALA A 97 -3.84 17.50 5.61
N LEU A 98 -3.28 17.42 6.82
CA LEU A 98 -3.39 18.40 7.88
C LEU A 98 -2.03 18.52 8.60
N VAL A 99 -1.59 19.74 8.84
CA VAL A 99 -0.49 20.02 9.77
C VAL A 99 -1.10 20.63 11.03
N VAL A 100 -0.82 20.01 12.17
CA VAL A 100 -1.27 20.44 13.49
C VAL A 100 -0.10 21.08 14.21
N LEU A 101 -0.22 22.38 14.48
CA LEU A 101 0.71 23.11 15.31
C LEU A 101 0.28 22.99 16.77
N PHE A 102 1.11 22.38 17.60
CA PHE A 102 0.96 22.36 19.05
C PHE A 102 1.69 23.55 19.65
N TYR A 103 1.06 24.22 20.59
CA TYR A 103 1.65 25.40 21.23
C TYR A 103 1.23 25.49 22.70
N ASP A 104 2.19 25.72 23.59
CA ASP A 104 1.94 25.88 25.03
C ASP A 104 1.39 27.29 25.31
N LEU A 105 0.08 27.40 25.57
CA LEU A 105 -0.56 28.68 25.86
C LEU A 105 -1.85 28.51 26.68
N ASP A 106 -1.77 28.95 27.93
CA ASP A 106 -2.92 29.08 28.82
C ASP A 106 -3.69 30.39 28.55
N TRP A 107 -5.01 30.37 28.74
CA TRP A 107 -5.84 31.57 28.52
C TRP A 107 -5.45 32.74 29.43
N ASN A 108 -4.91 32.45 30.61
CA ASN A 108 -4.55 33.44 31.62
C ASN A 108 -3.07 33.86 31.58
N ASP A 109 -2.36 33.53 30.50
CA ASP A 109 -0.94 33.88 30.34
C ASP A 109 -0.71 35.40 30.30
N SER A 110 0.20 35.90 31.15
CA SER A 110 0.56 37.32 31.23
C SER A 110 1.14 37.88 29.93
N SER A 111 1.77 37.01 29.12
CA SER A 111 2.38 37.33 27.83
C SER A 111 1.47 37.03 26.64
N TRP A 112 0.15 36.94 26.85
CA TRP A 112 -0.85 36.56 25.84
C TRP A 112 -0.67 37.27 24.49
N THR A 113 -0.50 38.60 24.51
CA THR A 113 -0.39 39.40 23.27
C THR A 113 0.84 39.04 22.45
N GLU A 114 1.98 38.80 23.10
CA GLU A 114 3.24 38.44 22.44
C GLU A 114 3.15 37.03 21.86
N LYS A 115 2.74 36.04 22.68
CA LYS A 115 2.55 34.65 22.24
C LYS A 115 1.51 34.52 21.13
N LYS A 116 0.42 35.30 21.18
CA LYS A 116 -0.57 35.35 20.09
C LYS A 116 0.07 35.78 18.77
N ASN A 117 0.92 36.80 18.79
CA ASN A 117 1.59 37.30 17.59
C ASN A 117 2.64 36.31 17.08
N GLU A 118 3.36 35.64 17.98
CA GLU A 118 4.30 34.57 17.64
C GLU A 118 3.59 33.41 16.91
N VAL A 119 2.52 32.88 17.51
CA VAL A 119 1.73 31.78 16.91
C VAL A 119 1.14 32.19 15.57
N ALA A 120 0.61 33.41 15.45
CA ALA A 120 0.10 33.92 14.18
C ALA A 120 1.20 33.94 13.10
N GLY A 121 2.41 34.37 13.44
CA GLY A 121 3.58 34.34 12.56
C GLY A 121 3.97 32.91 12.14
N GLN A 122 3.99 31.96 13.09
CA GLN A 122 4.26 30.55 12.82
C GLN A 122 3.20 29.94 11.89
N VAL A 123 1.91 30.17 12.13
CA VAL A 123 0.82 29.69 11.28
C VAL A 123 0.93 30.27 9.87
N GLN A 124 1.26 31.55 9.74
CA GLN A 124 1.41 32.18 8.43
C GLN A 124 2.61 31.59 7.66
N SER A 125 3.75 31.37 8.31
CA SER A 125 4.90 30.67 7.73
C SER A 125 4.51 29.26 7.24
N LEU A 126 3.76 28.51 8.04
CA LEU A 126 3.28 27.18 7.65
C LEU A 126 2.34 27.23 6.45
N LYS A 127 1.42 28.19 6.38
CA LYS A 127 0.55 28.37 5.21
C LYS A 127 1.37 28.63 3.94
N THR A 128 2.46 29.38 4.03
CA THR A 128 3.39 29.59 2.91
C THR A 128 4.07 28.28 2.49
N VAL A 129 4.58 27.48 3.44
CA VAL A 129 5.19 26.16 3.16
C VAL A 129 4.20 25.20 2.50
N LEU A 130 2.92 25.23 2.90
CA LEU A 130 1.87 24.41 2.30
C LEU A 130 1.51 24.84 0.86
N GLY A 131 1.97 26.02 0.42
CA GLY A 131 2.07 26.39 -1.00
C GLY A 131 0.75 26.39 -1.77
N GLY A 132 -0.37 26.75 -1.11
CA GLY A 132 -1.69 26.81 -1.75
C GLY A 132 -2.31 25.46 -2.11
N ARG A 133 -1.80 24.35 -1.55
CA ARG A 133 -2.46 23.04 -1.62
C ARG A 133 -3.75 23.03 -0.83
N ASN A 134 -4.56 21.99 -1.03
CA ASN A 134 -5.75 21.77 -0.20
C ASN A 134 -5.40 21.47 1.28
N SER A 135 -4.12 21.19 1.60
CA SER A 135 -3.64 20.87 2.95
C SER A 135 -3.98 22.00 3.90
N ARG A 136 -4.44 21.66 5.11
CA ARG A 136 -4.90 22.64 6.10
C ARG A 136 -3.93 22.74 7.27
N VAL A 137 -4.07 23.82 8.04
CA VAL A 137 -3.42 24.01 9.34
C VAL A 137 -4.50 23.96 10.42
N ALA A 138 -4.20 23.28 11.52
CA ALA A 138 -4.94 23.35 12.78
C ALA A 138 -3.99 23.74 13.91
N LEU A 139 -4.52 24.43 14.91
CA LEU A 139 -3.80 24.88 16.10
C LEU A 139 -4.36 24.16 17.32
N VAL A 140 -3.48 23.53 18.10
CA VAL A 140 -3.82 22.88 19.37
C VAL A 140 -3.06 23.60 20.48
N LEU A 141 -3.79 24.23 21.37
CA LEU A 141 -3.23 24.85 22.57
C LEU A 141 -3.09 23.81 23.66
N ILE A 142 -1.87 23.56 24.12
CA ILE A 142 -1.61 22.73 25.29
C ILE A 142 -1.77 23.62 26.52
N GLN A 143 -2.67 23.23 27.42
CA GLN A 143 -3.00 24.01 28.61
C GLN A 143 -2.64 23.25 29.87
N SER A 144 -1.91 23.90 30.76
CA SER A 144 -1.44 23.33 32.03
C SER A 144 -2.47 23.52 33.14
N GLY A 145 -3.35 24.51 33.00
CA GLY A 145 -4.40 24.84 33.98
C GLY A 145 -5.65 23.98 33.82
N ILE A 146 -6.20 23.51 34.95
CA ILE A 146 -7.57 23.00 35.00
C ILE A 146 -8.49 24.21 34.93
N SER A 147 -9.22 24.39 33.82
CA SER A 147 -10.29 25.40 33.78
C SER A 147 -11.42 24.96 34.71
N VAL A 148 -11.65 25.74 35.77
CA VAL A 148 -12.79 25.54 36.68
C VAL A 148 -14.05 26.02 35.94
N PRO A 149 -15.15 25.23 35.91
CA PRO A 149 -16.37 25.64 35.24
C PRO A 149 -16.93 26.93 35.87
N GLY A 150 -16.79 28.07 35.18
CA GLY A 150 -17.34 29.37 35.61
C GLY A 150 -16.35 30.55 35.61
N GLU A 151 -15.03 30.34 35.55
CA GLU A 151 -14.03 31.43 35.59
C GLU A 151 -13.55 31.93 34.21
N ASP A 152 -13.81 31.17 33.13
CA ASP A 152 -13.36 31.50 31.77
C ASP A 152 -14.29 32.49 31.03
N THR A 153 -14.72 33.57 31.68
CA THR A 153 -15.66 34.57 31.10
C THR A 153 -15.10 35.35 29.89
N GLY A 154 -13.86 35.08 29.45
CA GLY A 154 -13.25 35.66 28.24
C GLY A 154 -12.53 34.66 27.31
N ALA A 155 -12.58 33.35 27.56
CA ALA A 155 -11.85 32.36 26.76
C ALA A 155 -12.36 32.28 25.31
N ALA A 156 -13.69 32.40 25.11
CA ALA A 156 -14.29 32.41 23.78
C ALA A 156 -13.86 33.63 22.94
N GLU A 157 -13.75 34.80 23.56
CA GLU A 157 -13.26 36.02 22.90
C GLU A 157 -11.77 35.89 22.56
N LYS A 158 -10.95 35.38 23.50
CA LYS A 158 -9.53 35.11 23.25
C LYS A 158 -9.34 34.08 22.12
N ALA A 159 -10.14 33.01 22.09
CA ALA A 159 -10.13 32.04 21.01
C ALA A 159 -10.49 32.69 19.66
N ALA A 160 -11.50 33.55 19.62
CA ALA A 160 -11.90 34.28 18.41
C ALA A 160 -10.82 35.24 17.93
N THR A 161 -10.19 36.01 18.82
CA THR A 161 -9.10 36.93 18.45
C THR A 161 -7.86 36.18 17.97
N LEU A 162 -7.55 35.02 18.55
CA LEU A 162 -6.46 34.15 18.09
C LEU A 162 -6.75 33.54 16.71
N CYS A 163 -7.97 33.04 16.50
CA CYS A 163 -8.41 32.54 15.19
C CYS A 163 -8.28 33.61 14.11
N THR A 164 -8.74 34.83 14.40
CA THR A 164 -8.63 35.97 13.48
C THR A 164 -7.16 36.32 13.19
N ALA A 165 -6.32 36.36 14.23
CA ALA A 165 -4.89 36.65 14.05
C ALA A 165 -4.16 35.60 13.21
N CYS A 166 -4.54 34.32 13.35
CA CYS A 166 -3.97 33.21 12.59
C CYS A 166 -4.64 32.97 11.22
N ASP A 167 -5.73 33.70 10.92
CA ASP A 167 -6.61 33.45 9.77
C ASP A 167 -7.07 31.97 9.73
N LEU A 168 -7.49 31.43 10.88
CA LEU A 168 -7.96 30.05 11.03
C LEU A 168 -9.47 30.03 11.29
N PRO A 169 -10.22 29.08 10.70
CA PRO A 169 -11.61 28.88 11.07
C PRO A 169 -11.68 28.31 12.50
N ALA A 170 -12.70 28.69 13.27
CA ALA A 170 -12.86 28.27 14.67
C ALA A 170 -12.78 26.74 14.86
N LYS A 171 -13.28 25.96 13.89
CA LYS A 171 -13.21 24.48 13.88
C LYS A 171 -11.79 23.89 13.72
N HIS A 172 -10.77 24.72 13.52
CA HIS A 172 -9.37 24.30 13.43
C HIS A 172 -8.56 24.75 14.66
N LEU A 173 -9.18 25.42 15.64
CA LEU A 173 -8.57 25.73 16.92
C LEU A 173 -9.09 24.74 17.95
N PHE A 174 -8.18 24.06 18.65
CA PHE A 174 -8.48 23.10 19.68
C PHE A 174 -7.70 23.40 20.95
N VAL A 175 -8.24 22.95 22.08
CA VAL A 175 -7.58 23.02 23.37
C VAL A 175 -7.35 21.59 23.84
N LEU A 176 -6.12 21.31 24.28
CA LEU A 176 -5.72 20.05 24.88
C LEU A 176 -5.31 20.31 26.34
N PRO A 177 -6.22 20.09 27.30
CA PRO A 177 -5.88 20.18 28.72
C PRO A 177 -4.90 19.06 29.09
N HIS A 178 -3.77 19.44 29.65
CA HIS A 178 -2.79 18.52 30.18
C HIS A 178 -3.08 18.24 31.65
N SER A 179 -3.91 17.20 31.87
CA SER A 179 -4.00 16.52 33.17
C SER A 179 -3.71 15.04 32.94
N ASP A 180 -2.77 14.48 33.71
CA ASP A 180 -2.27 13.11 33.48
C ASP A 180 -3.37 12.03 33.47
N VAL A 181 -4.49 12.28 34.17
CA VAL A 181 -5.58 11.31 34.34
C VAL A 181 -6.51 11.19 33.11
N HIS A 182 -6.64 12.24 32.29
CA HIS A 182 -7.67 12.29 31.24
C HIS A 182 -7.14 12.54 29.81
N LEU A 183 -5.82 12.69 29.63
CA LEU A 183 -5.19 13.00 28.34
C LEU A 183 -5.72 12.12 27.20
N LEU A 184 -5.84 10.81 27.43
CA LEU A 184 -6.30 9.85 26.41
C LEU A 184 -7.69 10.18 25.85
N GLY A 185 -8.63 10.61 26.70
CA GLY A 185 -9.99 10.95 26.30
C GLY A 185 -10.04 12.24 25.48
N TYR A 186 -9.19 13.22 25.81
CA TYR A 186 -9.02 14.42 24.99
C TYR A 186 -8.37 14.10 23.65
N THR A 187 -7.33 13.27 23.64
CA THR A 187 -6.67 12.79 22.41
C THR A 187 -7.66 12.14 21.45
N VAL A 188 -8.49 11.19 21.93
CA VAL A 188 -9.48 10.51 21.05
C VAL A 188 -10.50 11.50 20.46
N ARG A 189 -10.99 12.47 21.23
CA ARG A 189 -11.90 13.51 20.71
C ARG A 189 -11.21 14.37 19.65
N LEU A 190 -9.96 14.74 19.90
CA LEU A 190 -9.16 15.54 18.97
C LEU A 190 -8.87 14.74 17.69
N GLU A 191 -8.52 13.46 17.78
CA GLU A 191 -8.34 12.56 16.62
C GLU A 191 -9.57 12.57 15.70
N ASN A 192 -10.78 12.47 16.27
CA ASN A 192 -12.00 12.50 15.48
C ASN A 192 -12.16 13.85 14.75
N ALA A 193 -11.97 14.97 15.44
CA ALA A 193 -12.06 16.29 14.82
C ALA A 193 -11.00 16.50 13.71
N LEU A 194 -9.76 16.07 13.97
CA LEU A 194 -8.66 16.15 13.01
C LEU A 194 -8.91 15.24 11.79
N SER A 195 -9.51 14.07 12.00
CA SER A 195 -9.84 13.12 10.93
C SER A 195 -10.82 13.71 9.92
N GLU A 196 -11.82 14.45 10.37
CA GLU A 196 -12.79 15.12 9.47
C GLU A 196 -12.11 16.17 8.60
N ILE A 197 -11.19 16.96 9.17
CA ILE A 197 -10.42 17.96 8.43
C ILE A 197 -9.53 17.26 7.39
N ALA A 198 -8.85 16.18 7.77
CA ALA A 198 -8.01 15.39 6.87
C ALA A 198 -8.80 14.70 5.76
N TRP A 199 -9.99 14.16 6.05
CA TRP A 199 -10.86 13.55 5.04
C TRP A 199 -11.39 14.55 4.02
N ASN A 200 -11.68 15.79 4.45
CA ASN A 200 -12.05 16.89 3.56
C ASN A 200 -10.95 17.23 2.56
N PHE A 201 -9.67 17.15 2.96
CA PHE A 201 -8.54 17.30 2.05
C PHE A 201 -8.59 16.26 0.92
N TYR A 202 -8.70 14.98 1.26
CA TYR A 202 -8.77 13.91 0.26
C TYR A 202 -10.03 13.99 -0.61
N GLN A 203 -11.15 14.46 -0.05
CA GLN A 203 -12.36 14.75 -0.83
C GLN A 203 -12.11 15.86 -1.86
N GLY A 204 -11.37 16.91 -1.50
CA GLY A 204 -10.94 17.97 -2.41
C GLY A 204 -10.04 17.45 -3.53
N GLU A 205 -9.04 16.62 -3.19
CA GLU A 205 -8.18 15.97 -4.18
C GLU A 205 -8.99 15.07 -5.13
N ALA A 206 -9.98 14.32 -4.61
CA ALA A 206 -10.84 13.48 -5.41
C ALA A 206 -11.74 14.29 -6.36
N LYS A 207 -12.23 15.47 -5.94
CA LYS A 207 -12.94 16.41 -6.82
C LYS A 207 -12.03 16.89 -7.95
N GLY A 208 -10.76 17.22 -7.65
CA GLY A 208 -9.77 17.59 -8.66
C GLY A 208 -9.52 16.49 -9.70
N VAL A 209 -9.38 15.24 -9.25
CA VAL A 209 -9.22 14.09 -10.17
C VAL A 209 -10.46 13.90 -11.05
N ARG A 210 -11.67 14.06 -10.50
CA ARG A 210 -12.92 13.98 -11.28
C ARG A 210 -13.02 15.07 -12.33
N ALA A 211 -12.67 16.32 -12.00
CA ALA A 211 -12.69 17.43 -12.95
C ALA A 211 -11.76 17.17 -14.15
N HIS A 212 -10.65 16.44 -13.97
CA HIS A 212 -9.78 16.08 -15.08
C HIS A 212 -10.40 15.11 -16.08
N ARG A 213 -11.44 14.37 -15.69
CA ARG A 213 -12.10 13.39 -16.56
C ARG A 213 -12.77 14.04 -17.77
N ASP A 214 -13.33 15.23 -17.60
CA ASP A 214 -14.09 15.92 -18.64
C ASP A 214 -13.21 16.34 -19.82
N PHE A 215 -11.88 16.39 -19.63
CA PHE A 215 -10.89 16.70 -20.66
C PHE A 215 -10.33 15.45 -21.37
N LEU A 216 -10.84 14.24 -21.08
CA LEU A 216 -10.29 12.99 -21.62
C LEU A 216 -11.13 12.38 -22.75
N ASN A 217 -10.48 12.12 -23.88
CA ASN A 217 -11.00 11.24 -24.92
C ASN A 217 -10.69 9.75 -24.64
N LYS A 218 -11.69 8.86 -24.73
CA LYS A 218 -11.54 7.41 -24.53
C LYS A 218 -10.53 6.74 -25.48
N THR A 219 -10.43 7.22 -26.72
CA THR A 219 -9.55 6.62 -27.74
C THR A 219 -8.07 6.82 -27.42
N ASN A 220 -7.69 8.02 -26.99
CA ASN A 220 -6.28 8.39 -26.81
C ASN A 220 -5.82 8.32 -25.34
N HIS A 221 -6.77 8.31 -24.39
CA HIS A 221 -6.47 8.48 -22.97
C HIS A 221 -6.97 7.32 -22.09
N THR A 222 -7.16 6.11 -22.62
CA THR A 222 -7.61 4.94 -21.84
C THR A 222 -6.74 4.69 -20.61
N LEU A 223 -5.41 4.86 -20.72
CA LEU A 223 -4.46 4.77 -19.60
C LEU A 223 -4.78 5.78 -18.47
N LEU A 224 -5.28 6.97 -18.82
CA LEU A 224 -5.68 7.98 -17.85
C LEU A 224 -6.99 7.63 -17.14
N PHE A 225 -7.92 6.95 -17.81
CA PHE A 225 -9.14 6.44 -17.15
C PHE A 225 -8.80 5.41 -16.07
N VAL A 226 -7.92 4.46 -16.37
CA VAL A 226 -7.39 3.51 -15.38
C VAL A 226 -6.74 4.26 -14.21
N ARG A 227 -5.83 5.18 -14.51
CA ARG A 227 -5.11 5.95 -13.48
C ARG A 227 -6.04 6.80 -12.62
N HIS A 228 -7.02 7.49 -13.20
CA HIS A 228 -7.93 8.34 -12.46
C HIS A 228 -8.84 7.52 -11.56
N GLN A 229 -9.36 6.39 -12.02
CA GLN A 229 -10.15 5.50 -11.17
C GLN A 229 -9.33 4.90 -10.03
N PHE A 230 -8.08 4.49 -10.28
CA PHE A 230 -7.18 4.06 -9.22
C PHE A 230 -6.99 5.13 -8.14
N LYS A 231 -6.71 6.38 -8.56
CA LYS A 231 -6.55 7.51 -7.64
C LYS A 231 -7.80 7.77 -6.82
N LEU A 232 -8.99 7.70 -7.43
CA LEU A 232 -10.25 7.85 -6.72
C LEU A 232 -10.47 6.72 -5.71
N GLY A 233 -10.13 5.48 -6.06
CA GLY A 233 -10.16 4.35 -5.12
C GLY A 233 -9.27 4.61 -3.91
N PHE A 234 -8.01 4.99 -4.16
CA PHE A 234 -7.03 5.23 -3.11
C PHE A 234 -7.39 6.43 -2.21
N LEU A 235 -7.87 7.52 -2.78
CA LEU A 235 -8.31 8.69 -2.00
C LEU A 235 -9.53 8.37 -1.13
N ASN A 236 -10.38 7.40 -1.50
CA ASN A 236 -11.45 6.92 -0.64
C ASN A 236 -10.94 5.95 0.44
N GLU A 237 -9.90 5.14 0.18
CA GLU A 237 -9.21 4.39 1.24
C GLU A 237 -8.66 5.35 2.31
N MET A 238 -7.99 6.45 1.92
CA MET A 238 -7.47 7.48 2.85
C MET A 238 -8.58 8.15 3.68
N ARG A 239 -9.82 8.10 3.19
CA ARG A 239 -11.03 8.61 3.88
C ARG A 239 -11.72 7.57 4.74
N ASN A 240 -11.15 6.37 4.85
CA ASN A 240 -11.75 5.21 5.50
C ASN A 240 -13.13 4.82 4.89
N ASP A 241 -13.34 5.07 3.59
CA ASP A 241 -14.57 4.74 2.85
C ASP A 241 -14.31 3.55 1.92
N ALA A 242 -14.32 2.35 2.50
CA ALA A 242 -14.00 1.10 1.79
C ALA A 242 -14.99 0.79 0.66
N GLN A 243 -16.28 1.08 0.84
CA GLN A 243 -17.32 0.83 -0.15
C GLN A 243 -17.13 1.70 -1.40
N ALA A 244 -16.89 3.00 -1.24
CA ALA A 244 -16.57 3.87 -2.36
C ALA A 244 -15.24 3.50 -3.02
N ALA A 245 -14.23 3.10 -2.23
CA ALA A 245 -12.94 2.66 -2.73
C ALA A 245 -13.07 1.43 -3.65
N ILE A 246 -13.79 0.39 -3.24
CA ILE A 246 -14.05 -0.82 -4.04
C ILE A 246 -14.74 -0.44 -5.36
N LYS A 247 -15.77 0.41 -5.33
CA LYS A 247 -16.47 0.84 -6.54
C LYS A 247 -15.52 1.47 -7.57
N HIS A 248 -14.62 2.35 -7.13
CA HIS A 248 -13.63 2.97 -8.00
C HIS A 248 -12.55 2.00 -8.46
N TYR A 249 -12.10 1.07 -7.60
CA TYR A 249 -11.16 0.04 -8.01
C TYR A 249 -11.77 -0.96 -9.00
N ALA A 250 -13.04 -1.33 -8.87
CA ALA A 250 -13.74 -2.15 -9.85
C ALA A 250 -13.83 -1.44 -11.21
N GLN A 251 -14.10 -0.14 -11.23
CA GLN A 251 -14.07 0.67 -12.46
C GLN A 251 -12.66 0.79 -13.04
N CYS A 252 -11.64 0.94 -12.20
CA CYS A 252 -10.23 0.89 -12.60
C CYS A 252 -9.90 -0.44 -13.29
N TYR A 253 -10.29 -1.54 -12.67
CA TYR A 253 -10.09 -2.90 -13.19
C TYR A 253 -10.81 -3.09 -14.52
N HIS A 254 -12.04 -2.60 -14.65
CA HIS A 254 -12.80 -2.65 -15.90
C HIS A 254 -12.06 -1.93 -17.04
N HIS A 255 -11.65 -0.67 -16.85
CA HIS A 255 -10.89 0.07 -17.86
C HIS A 255 -9.53 -0.57 -18.18
N LEU A 256 -8.90 -1.21 -17.19
CA LEU A 256 -7.64 -1.93 -17.41
C LEU A 256 -7.83 -3.11 -18.36
N LEU A 257 -8.96 -3.81 -18.26
CA LEU A 257 -9.30 -4.94 -19.14
C LEU A 257 -9.68 -4.51 -20.56
N GLU A 258 -10.11 -3.26 -20.76
CA GLU A 258 -10.35 -2.68 -22.10
C GLU A 258 -9.04 -2.42 -22.87
N LEU A 259 -7.89 -2.39 -22.18
CA LEU A 259 -6.60 -2.20 -22.84
C LEU A 259 -6.24 -3.41 -23.70
N ARG A 260 -5.87 -3.13 -24.96
CA ARG A 260 -5.27 -4.14 -25.85
C ARG A 260 -3.97 -4.64 -25.23
N SER A 261 -3.92 -5.95 -24.95
CA SER A 261 -2.71 -6.61 -24.45
C SER A 261 -1.78 -6.98 -25.61
N THR A 262 -0.51 -6.64 -25.48
CA THR A 262 0.60 -7.01 -26.36
C THR A 262 1.77 -7.48 -25.52
N ASP A 263 2.73 -8.19 -26.11
CA ASP A 263 3.94 -8.62 -25.40
C ASP A 263 4.74 -7.44 -24.81
N THR A 264 4.66 -6.27 -25.47
CA THR A 264 5.30 -5.03 -25.01
C THR A 264 4.66 -4.39 -23.79
N ASN A 265 3.38 -4.65 -23.49
CA ASN A 265 2.68 -4.00 -22.37
C ASN A 265 2.09 -4.97 -21.33
N LEU A 266 2.07 -6.27 -21.62
CA LEU A 266 1.39 -7.26 -20.78
C LEU A 266 1.95 -7.32 -19.36
N HIS A 267 3.27 -7.18 -19.20
CA HIS A 267 3.88 -7.15 -17.87
C HIS A 267 3.32 -5.99 -17.02
N GLU A 268 3.26 -4.78 -17.59
CA GLU A 268 2.69 -3.60 -16.92
C GLU A 268 1.21 -3.80 -16.57
N ILE A 269 0.42 -4.32 -17.52
CA ILE A 269 -1.00 -4.61 -17.30
C ILE A 269 -1.17 -5.63 -16.17
N ARG A 270 -0.36 -6.69 -16.11
CA ARG A 270 -0.43 -7.73 -15.06
C ARG A 270 -0.09 -7.17 -13.69
N ILE A 271 0.96 -6.36 -13.57
CA ILE A 271 1.38 -5.78 -12.29
C ILE A 271 0.31 -4.80 -11.80
N VAL A 272 -0.21 -3.94 -12.67
CA VAL A 272 -1.31 -3.03 -12.29
C VAL A 272 -2.59 -3.80 -11.97
N ALA A 273 -2.90 -4.87 -12.69
CA ALA A 273 -4.05 -5.72 -12.41
C ALA A 273 -3.92 -6.39 -11.04
N ALA A 274 -2.72 -6.88 -10.70
CA ALA A 274 -2.41 -7.46 -9.39
C ALA A 274 -2.60 -6.44 -8.26
N ILE A 275 -2.08 -5.21 -8.43
CA ILE A 275 -2.24 -4.10 -7.48
C ILE A 275 -3.74 -3.82 -7.25
N VAL A 276 -4.52 -3.64 -8.32
CA VAL A 276 -5.96 -3.33 -8.21
C VAL A 276 -6.73 -4.51 -7.61
N ASN A 277 -6.44 -5.74 -8.03
CA ASN A 277 -7.09 -6.93 -7.52
C ASN A 277 -6.84 -7.14 -6.03
N TYR A 278 -5.59 -6.95 -5.59
CA TYR A 278 -5.22 -6.98 -4.17
C TYR A 278 -6.02 -5.96 -3.36
N LYS A 279 -6.11 -4.71 -3.85
CA LYS A 279 -6.89 -3.66 -3.18
C LYS A 279 -8.37 -4.03 -3.02
N ILE A 280 -9.00 -4.56 -4.07
CA ILE A 280 -10.41 -5.00 -4.01
C ILE A 280 -10.56 -6.14 -2.99
N CYS A 281 -9.81 -7.23 -3.14
CA CYS A 281 -9.95 -8.40 -2.29
C CYS A 281 -9.71 -8.07 -0.82
N ARG A 282 -8.69 -7.25 -0.52
CA ARG A 282 -8.38 -6.83 0.85
C ARG A 282 -9.53 -6.02 1.46
N LEU A 283 -10.10 -5.07 0.72
CA LEU A 283 -11.24 -4.27 1.19
C LEU A 283 -12.51 -5.10 1.35
N ASP A 284 -12.77 -6.05 0.46
CA ASP A 284 -13.89 -6.99 0.59
C ASP A 284 -13.77 -7.80 1.89
N PHE A 285 -12.57 -8.29 2.21
CA PHE A 285 -12.33 -8.96 3.49
C PHE A 285 -12.52 -8.04 4.70
N THR A 286 -12.03 -6.79 4.65
CA THR A 286 -12.27 -5.78 5.70
C THR A 286 -13.75 -5.53 5.94
N LEU A 287 -14.57 -5.60 4.88
CA LEU A 287 -16.03 -5.46 4.95
C LEU A 287 -16.77 -6.76 5.29
N ASN A 288 -16.02 -7.83 5.63
CA ASN A 288 -16.57 -9.16 5.90
C ASN A 288 -17.36 -9.75 4.72
N LEU A 289 -16.88 -9.52 3.49
CA LEU A 289 -17.44 -10.01 2.22
C LEU A 289 -16.52 -11.06 1.55
N PRO A 290 -16.25 -12.21 2.21
CA PRO A 290 -15.30 -13.21 1.69
C PRO A 290 -15.74 -13.83 0.36
N ARG A 291 -17.04 -13.90 0.09
CA ARG A 291 -17.57 -14.44 -1.17
C ARG A 291 -17.21 -13.54 -2.36
N ASP A 292 -17.30 -12.23 -2.16
CA ASP A 292 -16.99 -11.24 -3.20
C ASP A 292 -15.49 -11.22 -3.47
N ALA A 293 -14.65 -11.23 -2.43
CA ALA A 293 -13.20 -11.34 -2.55
C ALA A 293 -12.78 -12.59 -3.36
N ILE A 294 -13.38 -13.75 -3.05
CA ILE A 294 -13.08 -15.01 -3.72
C ILE A 294 -13.59 -15.02 -5.17
N ALA A 295 -14.77 -14.46 -5.44
CA ALA A 295 -15.32 -14.34 -6.79
C ALA A 295 -14.44 -13.42 -7.66
N GLN A 296 -14.03 -12.28 -7.10
CA GLN A 296 -13.12 -11.34 -7.75
C GLN A 296 -11.78 -12.01 -8.08
N PHE A 297 -11.16 -12.72 -7.12
CA PHE A 297 -9.90 -13.42 -7.34
C PHE A 297 -10.02 -14.53 -8.40
N ARG A 298 -11.07 -15.34 -8.37
CA ARG A 298 -11.31 -16.38 -9.39
C ARG A 298 -11.42 -15.77 -10.78
N ARG A 299 -12.23 -14.72 -10.94
CA ARG A 299 -12.36 -13.99 -12.20
C ARG A 299 -11.03 -13.41 -12.65
N HIS A 300 -10.23 -12.86 -11.73
CA HIS A 300 -8.91 -12.34 -12.02
C HIS A 300 -7.99 -13.42 -12.60
N ILE A 301 -7.89 -14.57 -11.95
CA ILE A 301 -7.07 -15.68 -12.44
C ILE A 301 -7.58 -16.19 -13.80
N ASP A 302 -8.89 -16.41 -13.97
CA ASP A 302 -9.44 -16.95 -15.21
C ASP A 302 -9.16 -16.06 -16.43
N LEU A 303 -9.19 -14.73 -16.25
CA LEU A 303 -8.87 -13.76 -17.31
C LEU A 303 -7.40 -13.75 -17.70
N PHE A 304 -6.49 -13.87 -16.73
CA PHE A 304 -5.05 -13.73 -16.96
C PHE A 304 -4.33 -15.06 -17.21
N ARG A 305 -4.92 -16.20 -16.85
CA ARG A 305 -4.37 -17.55 -17.10
C ARG A 305 -4.09 -17.80 -18.59
N GLN A 306 -4.90 -17.23 -19.48
CA GLN A 306 -4.74 -17.39 -20.94
C GLN A 306 -3.76 -16.38 -21.56
N ARG A 307 -3.44 -15.30 -20.86
CA ARG A 307 -2.55 -14.25 -21.37
C ARG A 307 -1.14 -14.57 -20.93
N THR A 308 -0.46 -15.53 -21.56
CA THR A 308 0.84 -16.05 -21.10
C THR A 308 2.02 -15.11 -21.36
N GLY A 309 1.94 -14.24 -22.38
CA GLY A 309 3.02 -13.34 -22.77
C GLY A 309 4.08 -14.01 -23.64
N PRO A 310 5.29 -13.41 -23.76
CA PRO A 310 6.38 -13.91 -24.58
C PRO A 310 6.76 -15.35 -24.19
N LYS A 311 6.99 -16.20 -25.20
CA LYS A 311 7.32 -17.62 -24.97
C LYS A 311 8.67 -17.79 -24.28
N GLU A 312 9.60 -16.90 -24.61
CA GLU A 312 10.95 -16.78 -24.06
C GLU A 312 10.95 -16.46 -22.57
N LEU A 313 9.84 -15.89 -22.06
CA LEU A 313 9.66 -15.47 -20.68
C LEU A 313 8.46 -16.17 -20.01
N ILE A 314 8.08 -17.36 -20.48
CA ILE A 314 6.92 -18.10 -19.97
C ILE A 314 7.00 -18.39 -18.46
N PHE A 315 8.20 -18.52 -17.89
CA PHE A 315 8.38 -18.68 -16.44
C PHE A 315 7.84 -17.49 -15.65
N GLU A 316 7.88 -16.27 -16.19
CA GLU A 316 7.33 -15.09 -15.54
C GLU A 316 5.81 -15.16 -15.38
N HIS A 317 5.12 -15.81 -16.32
CA HIS A 317 3.69 -16.06 -16.19
C HIS A 317 3.38 -16.91 -14.97
N TYR A 318 4.14 -17.98 -14.77
CA TYR A 318 3.98 -18.87 -13.62
C TYR A 318 4.50 -18.25 -12.33
N ALA A 319 5.54 -17.42 -12.38
CA ALA A 319 5.98 -16.60 -11.26
C ALA A 319 4.86 -15.66 -10.80
N TRP A 320 4.26 -14.94 -11.74
CA TRP A 320 3.13 -14.06 -11.47
C TRP A 320 1.91 -14.80 -10.92
N LEU A 321 1.52 -15.94 -11.51
CA LEU A 321 0.41 -16.76 -11.01
C LEU A 321 0.66 -17.27 -9.59
N SER A 322 1.85 -17.82 -9.34
CA SER A 322 2.26 -18.24 -8.00
C SER A 322 2.09 -17.11 -7.00
N ARG A 323 2.60 -15.92 -7.35
CA ARG A 323 2.53 -14.75 -6.50
C ARG A 323 1.10 -14.26 -6.26
N GLN A 324 0.22 -14.28 -7.27
CA GLN A 324 -1.19 -13.94 -7.09
C GLN A 324 -1.89 -14.85 -6.08
N TYR A 325 -1.67 -16.17 -6.18
CA TYR A 325 -2.24 -17.13 -5.23
C TYR A 325 -1.67 -16.96 -3.82
N GLN A 326 -0.36 -16.71 -3.70
CA GLN A 326 0.27 -16.43 -2.40
C GLN A 326 -0.34 -15.18 -1.76
N ILE A 327 -0.36 -14.05 -2.48
CA ILE A 327 -0.90 -12.77 -1.98
C ILE A 327 -2.36 -12.94 -1.52
N PHE A 328 -3.20 -13.62 -2.31
CA PHE A 328 -4.59 -13.85 -1.91
C PHE A 328 -4.69 -14.76 -0.68
N GLY A 329 -3.83 -15.79 -0.58
CA GLY A 329 -3.70 -16.64 0.60
C GLY A 329 -3.35 -15.83 1.85
N ASP A 330 -2.37 -14.92 1.75
CA ASP A 330 -1.92 -14.06 2.85
C ASP A 330 -3.04 -13.13 3.33
N VAL A 331 -3.74 -12.47 2.40
CA VAL A 331 -4.87 -11.59 2.73
C VAL A 331 -6.03 -12.37 3.37
N PHE A 332 -6.32 -13.57 2.88
CA PHE A 332 -7.37 -14.41 3.46
C PHE A 332 -6.96 -14.92 4.85
N GLU A 333 -5.69 -15.29 5.05
CA GLU A 333 -5.19 -15.67 6.38
C GLU A 333 -5.24 -14.52 7.37
N GLU A 334 -4.88 -13.30 6.95
CA GLU A 334 -5.04 -12.09 7.74
C GLU A 334 -6.50 -11.87 8.15
N ALA A 335 -7.44 -11.99 7.20
CA ALA A 335 -8.87 -11.86 7.49
C ALA A 335 -9.36 -12.90 8.51
N VAL A 336 -8.89 -14.15 8.42
CA VAL A 336 -9.20 -15.19 9.40
C VAL A 336 -8.64 -14.83 10.78
N ARG A 337 -7.45 -14.25 10.84
CA ARG A 337 -6.84 -13.79 12.10
C ARG A 337 -7.63 -12.65 12.74
N THR A 338 -8.24 -11.78 11.93
CA THR A 338 -9.07 -10.65 12.40
C THR A 338 -10.52 -11.04 12.69
N GLY A 339 -10.87 -12.32 12.63
CA GLY A 339 -12.17 -12.84 13.10
C GLY A 339 -13.06 -13.44 12.02
N LEU A 340 -12.63 -13.50 10.76
CA LEU A 340 -13.38 -14.17 9.70
C LEU A 340 -13.44 -15.69 9.94
N PRO A 341 -14.63 -16.31 10.01
CA PRO A 341 -14.74 -17.76 10.14
C PRO A 341 -14.35 -18.44 8.82
N ALA A 342 -13.29 -19.24 8.86
CA ALA A 342 -12.90 -20.12 7.75
C ALA A 342 -13.28 -21.57 8.04
N VAL A 343 -13.66 -22.29 6.98
CA VAL A 343 -14.12 -23.67 7.06
C VAL A 343 -13.20 -24.60 6.28
N GLN A 344 -13.35 -25.90 6.51
CA GLN A 344 -12.51 -26.92 5.88
C GLN A 344 -12.47 -26.87 4.34
N THR A 345 -13.56 -26.43 3.71
CA THR A 345 -13.69 -26.33 2.25
C THR A 345 -13.29 -24.96 1.69
N GLN A 346 -13.01 -23.98 2.55
CA GLN A 346 -12.77 -22.60 2.16
C GLN A 346 -11.83 -21.93 3.18
N HIS A 347 -10.53 -22.09 2.92
CA HIS A 347 -9.47 -21.58 3.79
C HIS A 347 -8.20 -21.23 2.99
N PRO A 348 -7.24 -20.47 3.57
CA PRO A 348 -6.03 -20.01 2.87
C PRO A 348 -5.15 -21.12 2.28
N GLY A 349 -5.08 -22.29 2.94
CA GLY A 349 -4.26 -23.43 2.49
C GLY A 349 -4.45 -23.87 1.03
N PHE A 350 -5.66 -23.76 0.46
CA PHE A 350 -5.88 -24.07 -0.96
C PHE A 350 -5.11 -23.12 -1.88
N TYR A 351 -4.99 -21.86 -1.51
CA TYR A 351 -4.30 -20.85 -2.30
C TYR A 351 -2.77 -21.01 -2.18
N TYR A 352 -2.25 -21.31 -0.99
CA TYR A 352 -0.83 -21.65 -0.82
C TYR A 352 -0.43 -22.91 -1.59
N GLN A 353 -1.29 -23.94 -1.61
CA GLN A 353 -1.05 -25.13 -2.44
C GLN A 353 -0.95 -24.78 -3.93
N GLN A 354 -1.90 -23.98 -4.44
CA GLN A 354 -1.87 -23.55 -5.84
C GLN A 354 -0.64 -22.68 -6.15
N ALA A 355 -0.25 -21.79 -5.23
CA ALA A 355 0.97 -20.98 -5.36
C ALA A 355 2.21 -21.89 -5.49
N ALA A 356 2.36 -22.88 -4.61
CA ALA A 356 3.47 -23.83 -4.67
C ALA A 356 3.52 -24.59 -6.02
N GLN A 357 2.36 -25.04 -6.51
CA GLN A 357 2.26 -25.73 -7.82
C GLN A 357 2.73 -24.84 -8.97
N TYR A 358 2.35 -23.56 -8.99
CA TYR A 358 2.83 -22.62 -10.00
C TYR A 358 4.30 -22.24 -9.82
N ALA A 359 4.82 -22.20 -8.60
CA ALA A 359 6.25 -22.01 -8.36
C ALA A 359 7.10 -23.17 -8.91
N VAL A 360 6.62 -24.41 -8.79
CA VAL A 360 7.24 -25.59 -9.43
C VAL A 360 7.19 -25.46 -10.96
N LEU A 361 6.07 -24.98 -11.52
CA LEU A 361 5.96 -24.73 -12.97
C LEU A 361 6.91 -23.62 -13.44
N ARG A 362 7.08 -22.53 -12.67
CA ARG A 362 8.06 -21.46 -12.93
C ARG A 362 9.46 -22.05 -13.08
N ARG A 363 9.91 -22.87 -12.13
CA ARG A 363 11.22 -23.55 -12.21
C ARG A 363 11.32 -24.41 -13.46
N LYS A 364 10.33 -25.28 -13.70
CA LYS A 364 10.34 -26.20 -14.83
C LYS A 364 10.46 -25.48 -16.17
N THR A 365 9.72 -24.40 -16.35
CA THR A 365 9.75 -23.66 -17.61
C THR A 365 10.96 -22.74 -17.73
N ALA A 366 11.47 -22.16 -16.63
CA ALA A 366 12.74 -21.44 -16.63
C ALA A 366 13.87 -22.33 -17.12
N LEU A 367 14.00 -23.54 -16.56
CA LEU A 367 14.98 -24.54 -17.02
C LEU A 367 14.76 -24.99 -18.46
N GLN A 368 13.54 -24.85 -19.02
CA GLN A 368 13.26 -25.19 -20.40
C GLN A 368 13.71 -24.09 -21.37
N VAL A 369 13.42 -22.82 -21.06
CA VAL A 369 13.63 -21.69 -21.98
C VAL A 369 14.98 -21.00 -21.80
N CYS A 370 15.63 -21.16 -20.65
CA CYS A 370 16.87 -20.45 -20.31
C CYS A 370 18.15 -21.34 -20.37
N LYS A 371 18.11 -22.47 -21.10
CA LYS A 371 19.19 -23.49 -21.07
C LYS A 371 20.57 -22.99 -21.54
N GLU A 372 20.59 -22.04 -22.48
CA GLU A 372 21.80 -21.60 -23.19
C GLU A 372 22.09 -20.10 -22.97
N VAL A 373 21.62 -19.55 -21.86
CA VAL A 373 21.74 -18.12 -21.60
C VAL A 373 23.17 -17.79 -21.14
N ALA A 374 23.90 -17.07 -21.99
CA ALA A 374 25.21 -16.52 -21.67
C ALA A 374 25.08 -15.35 -20.67
N ALA A 375 26.19 -15.06 -19.96
CA ALA A 375 26.23 -13.90 -19.09
C ALA A 375 25.93 -12.60 -19.87
N PRO A 376 25.04 -11.74 -19.35
CA PRO A 376 24.73 -10.48 -20.00
C PRO A 376 25.97 -9.57 -19.99
N VAL A 377 26.13 -8.79 -21.05
CA VAL A 377 27.21 -7.80 -21.19
C VAL A 377 26.79 -6.43 -20.64
N SER A 378 25.48 -6.22 -20.53
CA SER A 378 24.83 -5.00 -20.06
C SER A 378 24.17 -5.26 -18.70
N ASP A 379 23.92 -4.18 -17.95
CA ASP A 379 23.14 -4.18 -16.71
C ASP A 379 21.84 -3.40 -16.95
N LEU A 380 20.92 -3.99 -17.72
CA LEU A 380 19.62 -3.42 -18.06
C LEU A 380 18.56 -3.68 -16.97
N LEU A 381 18.84 -4.51 -15.96
CA LEU A 381 17.97 -4.70 -14.81
C LEU A 381 18.17 -3.63 -13.73
N ASP A 382 19.31 -2.92 -13.73
CA ASP A 382 19.53 -1.81 -12.80
C ASP A 382 18.41 -0.76 -12.84
N GLY A 383 18.08 -0.25 -11.67
CA GLY A 383 17.05 0.77 -11.49
C GLY A 383 15.60 0.27 -11.65
N TRP A 384 15.35 -1.04 -11.68
CA TRP A 384 13.98 -1.59 -11.74
C TRP A 384 13.06 -1.02 -10.65
N SER A 385 13.54 -0.92 -9.41
CA SER A 385 12.78 -0.35 -8.28
C SER A 385 12.51 1.15 -8.42
N LYS A 386 13.27 1.86 -9.27
CA LYS A 386 13.23 3.32 -9.45
C LYS A 386 12.42 3.75 -10.68
N LEU A 387 11.75 2.82 -11.36
CA LEU A 387 10.95 3.13 -12.54
C LEU A 387 9.80 4.09 -12.21
N GLU A 388 9.50 5.01 -13.14
CA GLU A 388 8.42 6.00 -12.94
C GLU A 388 7.03 5.35 -12.86
N PHE A 389 6.86 4.16 -13.46
CA PHE A 389 5.59 3.45 -13.52
C PHE A 389 5.74 1.98 -13.11
N TYR A 390 4.74 1.45 -12.41
CA TYR A 390 4.74 0.06 -11.95
C TYR A 390 4.64 -0.91 -13.11
N GLY A 391 5.51 -1.93 -13.14
CA GLY A 391 5.49 -3.01 -14.12
C GLY A 391 6.00 -2.62 -15.51
N GLN A 392 6.68 -1.48 -15.66
CA GLN A 392 7.46 -1.22 -16.87
C GLN A 392 8.76 -2.02 -16.86
N ARG A 393 9.36 -2.21 -18.05
CA ARG A 393 10.70 -2.77 -18.15
C ARG A 393 11.73 -1.64 -18.21
N PRO A 394 12.88 -1.74 -17.54
CA PRO A 394 13.89 -0.67 -17.55
C PRO A 394 14.52 -0.44 -18.92
N TRP A 395 14.51 -1.43 -19.81
CA TRP A 395 14.97 -1.27 -21.20
C TRP A 395 13.91 -0.64 -22.14
N ARG A 396 12.70 -0.33 -21.64
CA ARG A 396 11.67 0.43 -22.39
C ARG A 396 10.87 1.43 -21.52
N PRO A 397 11.55 2.32 -20.78
CA PRO A 397 10.87 3.18 -19.83
C PRO A 397 10.01 4.20 -20.58
N GLY A 398 8.73 4.27 -20.23
CA GLY A 398 7.83 5.26 -20.80
C GLY A 398 7.37 5.05 -22.25
N LYS A 399 7.71 3.91 -22.88
CA LYS A 399 7.42 3.62 -24.30
C LYS A 399 6.30 2.57 -24.40
N HIS A 400 5.17 2.92 -25.04
CA HIS A 400 3.99 2.06 -25.23
C HIS A 400 3.72 1.71 -26.70
N SER A 401 4.77 1.45 -27.46
CA SER A 401 4.64 1.03 -28.85
C SER A 401 4.11 -0.42 -28.94
N LEU A 402 3.34 -0.72 -29.98
CA LEU A 402 2.87 -2.09 -30.26
C LEU A 402 4.05 -3.04 -30.48
N GLU A 403 5.09 -2.55 -31.15
CA GLU A 403 6.35 -3.24 -31.35
C GLU A 403 7.45 -2.66 -30.46
N PRO A 404 8.45 -3.46 -30.04
CA PRO A 404 9.60 -2.96 -29.32
C PRO A 404 10.28 -1.84 -30.12
N PRO A 405 10.47 -0.64 -29.54
CA PRO A 405 11.09 0.49 -30.24
C PRO A 405 12.52 0.21 -30.71
N GLU A 406 13.23 -0.64 -29.96
CA GLU A 406 14.62 -1.03 -30.19
C GLU A 406 14.71 -2.56 -30.04
N GLN A 407 14.63 -3.29 -31.16
CA GLN A 407 14.60 -4.75 -31.16
C GLN A 407 15.83 -5.37 -30.50
N GLN A 408 17.02 -4.82 -30.76
CA GLN A 408 18.27 -5.29 -30.15
C GLN A 408 18.24 -5.17 -28.62
N ARG A 409 17.79 -4.02 -28.11
CA ARG A 409 17.71 -3.76 -26.67
C ARG A 409 16.67 -4.64 -25.98
N GLU A 410 15.56 -4.95 -26.65
CA GLU A 410 14.56 -5.91 -26.16
C GLU A 410 15.15 -7.32 -26.05
N MET A 411 15.91 -7.77 -27.05
CA MET A 411 16.60 -9.07 -26.99
C MET A 411 17.63 -9.14 -25.85
N GLU A 412 18.39 -8.06 -25.63
CA GLU A 412 19.36 -7.96 -24.53
C GLU A 412 18.65 -8.02 -23.17
N GLY A 413 17.59 -7.23 -22.98
CA GLY A 413 16.81 -7.24 -21.73
C GLY A 413 16.13 -8.59 -21.44
N ILE A 414 15.61 -9.27 -22.48
CA ILE A 414 15.04 -10.63 -22.32
C ILE A 414 16.12 -11.61 -21.85
N LYS A 415 17.31 -11.60 -22.47
CA LYS A 415 18.43 -12.46 -22.08
C LYS A 415 18.85 -12.21 -20.64
N GLU A 416 18.86 -10.96 -20.20
CA GLU A 416 19.24 -10.60 -18.84
C GLU A 416 18.25 -11.13 -17.79
N VAL A 417 16.94 -11.00 -18.04
CA VAL A 417 15.90 -11.62 -17.18
C VAL A 417 16.05 -13.14 -17.14
N GLN A 418 16.30 -13.77 -18.30
CA GLN A 418 16.52 -15.22 -18.37
C GLN A 418 17.77 -15.66 -17.59
N TYR A 419 18.84 -14.86 -17.64
CA TYR A 419 20.08 -15.12 -16.91
C TYR A 419 19.85 -15.03 -15.40
N HIS A 420 19.27 -13.93 -14.94
CA HIS A 420 18.91 -13.72 -13.54
C HIS A 420 18.05 -14.88 -13.01
N GLU A 421 17.01 -15.26 -13.75
CA GLU A 421 16.09 -16.34 -13.34
C GLU A 421 16.79 -17.71 -13.14
N VAL A 422 17.85 -18.03 -13.88
CA VAL A 422 18.53 -19.33 -13.76
C VAL A 422 19.75 -19.27 -12.85
N LYS A 423 20.41 -18.11 -12.75
CA LYS A 423 21.68 -17.98 -12.04
C LYS A 423 21.55 -17.40 -10.65
N GLU A 424 20.55 -16.53 -10.43
CA GLU A 424 20.42 -15.76 -9.20
C GLU A 424 19.18 -16.16 -8.40
N VAL A 425 18.14 -16.70 -9.05
CA VAL A 425 16.93 -17.16 -8.37
C VAL A 425 17.06 -18.61 -7.91
N ASN A 426 17.01 -18.83 -6.60
CA ASN A 426 16.82 -20.16 -6.02
C ASN A 426 15.32 -20.47 -5.89
N HIS A 427 14.75 -21.22 -6.83
CA HIS A 427 13.31 -21.54 -6.83
C HIS A 427 12.84 -22.27 -5.58
N SER A 428 13.69 -23.09 -4.96
CA SER A 428 13.34 -23.88 -3.77
C SER A 428 13.03 -23.00 -2.56
N ASP A 429 13.66 -21.82 -2.48
CA ASP A 429 13.43 -20.83 -1.40
C ASP A 429 12.01 -20.24 -1.46
N PHE A 430 11.33 -20.32 -2.61
CA PHE A 430 9.92 -19.92 -2.75
C PHE A 430 8.98 -21.11 -2.59
N ILE A 431 9.33 -22.28 -3.15
CA ILE A 431 8.44 -23.44 -3.17
C ILE A 431 8.25 -24.03 -1.77
N ILE A 432 9.33 -24.19 -1.00
CA ILE A 432 9.30 -24.84 0.32
C ILE A 432 8.43 -24.04 1.32
N PRO A 433 8.59 -22.71 1.47
CA PRO A 433 7.71 -21.93 2.35
C PRO A 433 6.24 -22.01 1.95
N LEU A 434 5.92 -22.01 0.65
CA LEU A 434 4.54 -22.13 0.17
C LEU A 434 3.92 -23.48 0.56
N PHE A 435 4.65 -24.59 0.40
CA PHE A 435 4.18 -25.89 0.87
C PHE A 435 4.03 -25.93 2.40
N SER A 436 4.99 -25.36 3.13
CA SER A 436 4.94 -25.27 4.59
C SER A 436 3.70 -24.53 5.08
N SER A 437 3.40 -23.36 4.50
CA SER A 437 2.19 -22.59 4.79
C SER A 437 0.92 -23.38 4.45
N ALA A 438 0.88 -24.05 3.31
CA ALA A 438 -0.26 -24.91 2.94
C ALA A 438 -0.47 -26.04 3.96
N ILE A 439 0.59 -26.77 4.33
CA ILE A 439 0.57 -27.87 5.31
C ILE A 439 0.07 -27.38 6.67
N SER A 440 0.53 -26.20 7.11
CA SER A 440 0.09 -25.58 8.36
C SER A 440 -1.42 -25.32 8.37
N GLN A 441 -1.95 -24.73 7.28
CA GLN A 441 -3.38 -24.50 7.13
C GLN A 441 -4.18 -25.81 7.07
N PHE A 442 -3.78 -26.80 6.26
CA PHE A 442 -4.49 -28.08 6.20
C PHE A 442 -4.42 -28.88 7.52
N LYS A 443 -3.38 -28.69 8.33
CA LYS A 443 -3.33 -29.20 9.70
C LYS A 443 -4.38 -28.50 10.58
N LYS A 444 -4.44 -27.16 10.54
CA LYS A 444 -5.41 -26.34 11.29
C LYS A 444 -6.86 -26.74 10.99
N TYR A 445 -7.20 -27.00 9.73
CA TYR A 445 -8.54 -27.36 9.28
C TYR A 445 -8.81 -28.88 9.20
N ARG A 446 -7.97 -29.71 9.81
CA ARG A 446 -8.16 -31.18 9.94
C ARG A 446 -8.31 -31.90 8.59
N CYS A 447 -7.44 -31.60 7.63
CA CYS A 447 -7.37 -32.24 6.31
C CYS A 447 -6.15 -33.19 6.18
N PRO A 448 -6.14 -34.37 6.83
CA PRO A 448 -4.93 -35.21 6.93
C PRO A 448 -4.44 -35.77 5.59
N ARG A 449 -5.35 -36.09 4.66
CA ARG A 449 -4.99 -36.64 3.34
C ARG A 449 -4.19 -35.64 2.51
N ILE A 450 -4.74 -34.44 2.33
CA ILE A 450 -4.07 -33.36 1.59
C ILE A 450 -2.77 -32.97 2.28
N LYS A 451 -2.78 -32.84 3.61
CA LYS A 451 -1.57 -32.57 4.39
C LYS A 451 -0.45 -33.57 4.07
N ARG A 452 -0.72 -34.88 4.14
CA ARG A 452 0.29 -35.92 3.83
C ARG A 452 0.81 -35.80 2.40
N HIS A 453 -0.08 -35.59 1.43
CA HIS A 453 0.31 -35.39 0.04
C HIS A 453 1.26 -34.20 -0.14
N LEU A 454 0.96 -33.06 0.48
CA LEU A 454 1.82 -31.87 0.42
C LEU A 454 3.17 -32.08 1.13
N MET A 455 3.20 -32.87 2.22
CA MET A 455 4.46 -33.21 2.87
C MET A 455 5.38 -34.06 1.99
N VAL A 456 4.81 -34.95 1.16
CA VAL A 456 5.58 -35.70 0.15
C VAL A 456 6.16 -34.74 -0.90
N GLN A 457 5.34 -33.85 -1.46
CA GLN A 457 5.81 -32.86 -2.43
C GLN A 457 6.91 -31.96 -1.85
N MET A 458 6.75 -31.48 -0.62
CA MET A 458 7.78 -30.69 0.06
C MET A 458 9.07 -31.48 0.30
N ALA A 459 8.99 -32.79 0.58
CA ALA A 459 10.17 -33.64 0.75
C ALA A 459 10.93 -33.86 -0.57
N GLU A 460 10.21 -34.01 -1.69
CA GLU A 460 10.80 -34.05 -3.03
C GLU A 460 11.56 -32.75 -3.35
N GLU A 461 11.01 -31.61 -2.91
CA GLU A 461 11.65 -30.30 -3.07
C GLU A 461 12.92 -30.14 -2.22
N TYR A 462 12.90 -30.59 -0.95
CA TYR A 462 14.12 -30.61 -0.12
C TYR A 462 15.22 -31.48 -0.74
N HIS A 463 14.85 -32.62 -1.33
CA HIS A 463 15.81 -33.48 -2.02
C HIS A 463 16.43 -32.77 -3.23
N GLN A 464 15.61 -32.08 -4.04
CA GLN A 464 16.10 -31.30 -5.19
C GLN A 464 16.96 -30.11 -4.77
N ALA A 465 16.74 -29.55 -3.57
CA ALA A 465 17.55 -28.47 -2.99
C ALA A 465 18.86 -28.97 -2.32
N ASN A 466 19.20 -30.26 -2.44
CA ASN A 466 20.33 -30.92 -1.77
C ASN A 466 20.29 -30.89 -0.22
N ASP A 467 19.16 -30.53 0.41
CA ASP A 467 18.95 -30.62 1.86
C ASP A 467 18.43 -32.01 2.25
N SER A 468 19.30 -33.00 2.10
CA SER A 468 18.97 -34.42 2.26
C SER A 468 18.52 -34.79 3.69
N SER A 469 18.97 -34.04 4.69
CA SER A 469 18.62 -34.25 6.10
C SER A 469 17.16 -33.89 6.40
N LYS A 470 16.69 -32.74 5.89
CA LYS A 470 15.27 -32.33 6.05
C LYS A 470 14.32 -33.15 5.19
N ALA A 471 14.76 -33.59 4.00
CA ALA A 471 14.01 -34.52 3.17
C ALA A 471 13.75 -35.85 3.89
N LEU A 472 14.80 -36.46 4.45
CA LEU A 472 14.71 -37.72 5.18
C LEU A 472 13.81 -37.61 6.42
N THR A 473 13.95 -36.53 7.19
CA THR A 473 13.12 -36.26 8.38
C THR A 473 11.63 -36.16 8.02
N SER A 474 11.32 -35.50 6.90
CA SER A 474 9.95 -35.36 6.41
C SER A 474 9.36 -36.71 5.96
N VAL A 475 10.14 -37.53 5.25
CA VAL A 475 9.73 -38.87 4.81
C VAL A 475 9.55 -39.82 5.99
N ILE A 476 10.47 -39.83 6.95
CA ILE A 476 10.37 -40.67 8.16
C ILE A 476 9.10 -40.34 8.95
N PHE A 477 8.78 -39.05 9.13
CA PHE A 477 7.55 -38.63 9.81
C PHE A 477 6.29 -39.10 9.07
N ILE A 478 6.29 -39.05 7.73
CA ILE A 478 5.16 -39.56 6.92
C ILE A 478 5.02 -41.07 7.09
N SER A 479 6.11 -41.82 6.96
CA SER A 479 6.11 -43.29 7.06
C SER A 479 5.66 -43.78 8.44
N LEU A 480 6.10 -43.13 9.53
CA LEU A 480 5.64 -43.43 10.89
C LEU A 480 4.14 -43.19 11.07
N VAL A 481 3.61 -42.10 10.51
CA VAL A 481 2.18 -41.77 10.60
C VAL A 481 1.32 -42.72 9.74
N TRP A 482 1.84 -43.20 8.61
CA TRP A 482 1.19 -44.25 7.82
C TRP A 482 1.17 -45.57 8.58
N PHE A 483 2.29 -45.99 9.15
CA PHE A 483 2.40 -47.23 9.93
C PHE A 483 1.45 -47.23 11.14
N LEU A 484 1.34 -46.11 11.86
CA LEU A 484 0.43 -45.94 13.00
C LEU A 484 -1.06 -45.84 12.63
N HIS A 485 -1.43 -45.67 11.36
CA HIS A 485 -2.83 -45.70 10.90
C HIS A 485 -3.21 -47.04 10.25
N SER A 486 -2.24 -47.92 10.00
CA SER A 486 -2.44 -49.26 9.44
C SER A 486 -2.44 -50.36 10.51
N LEU A 487 -2.02 -50.04 11.72
CA LEU A 487 -2.32 -50.74 12.97
C LEU A 487 -3.65 -50.21 13.53
#